data_AF-A0A5D0R2K8-F1
#
_entry.id   AF-A0A5D0R2K8-F1
#
_cell.length_a   1.000
_cell.length_b   1.000
_cell.length_c   1.000
_cell.angle_alpha   90.00
_cell.angle_beta   90.00
_cell.angle_gamma   90.00
#
_symmetry.space_group_name_H-M   'P 1'
#
loop_
_entity.id
_entity.type
_entity.pdbx_description
1 polymer ?
#
loop_
_entity_poly.entity_id
_entity_poly.type
_entity_poly.pdbx_seq_one_letter_code
_entity_poly.pdbx_strand_id
1 'polypeptide(L)'
;MKKGLFILFMTITFIACKSDKNNENFEVNKTNTELVLPNSDTENFEDSLIDYRDINESFLENYKVEKFGIQKTNDNLIGFVFKLNDDTLNETVLAYSMAILIYDRTLEKPQHFSFNPKIKEIGNSKFIIENKVLNNMTYFDSLDLYIYKRRDYKSSGKLGSFRIRDILFK
;
A
#
# COMPACT_ATOMS: atom_id res chain seq x y z
N MET A 1 37.93 -4.58 65.28
CA MET A 1 36.91 -5.03 64.31
C MET A 1 37.37 -4.65 62.92
N LYS A 2 37.86 -5.62 62.14
CA LYS A 2 38.33 -5.40 60.76
C LYS A 2 37.13 -5.54 59.83
N LYS A 3 36.70 -4.45 59.19
CA LYS A 3 35.71 -4.50 58.10
C LYS A 3 36.48 -4.53 56.78
N GLY A 4 36.51 -5.71 56.17
CA GLY A 4 36.98 -5.90 54.81
C GLY A 4 36.00 -5.29 53.82
N LEU A 5 36.51 -4.49 52.90
CA LEU A 5 35.78 -3.99 51.75
C LEU A 5 36.27 -4.80 50.54
N PHE A 6 35.45 -5.77 50.13
CA PHE A 6 35.70 -6.61 48.96
C PHE A 6 35.27 -5.81 47.72
N ILE A 7 36.23 -5.31 46.94
CA ILE A 7 35.98 -4.66 45.67
C ILE A 7 35.96 -5.76 44.60
N LEU A 8 34.75 -6.12 44.17
CA LEU A 8 34.52 -7.05 43.06
C LEU A 8 34.63 -6.24 41.75
N PHE A 9 35.75 -6.37 41.05
CA PHE A 9 35.92 -5.90 39.68
C PHE A 9 35.09 -6.78 38.74
N MET A 10 33.95 -6.28 38.29
CA MET A 10 33.16 -6.91 37.23
C MET A 10 33.65 -6.38 35.87
N THR A 11 34.56 -7.10 35.25
CA THR A 11 35.02 -6.86 33.87
C THR A 11 33.94 -7.34 32.90
N ILE A 12 33.15 -6.41 32.39
CA ILE A 12 32.24 -6.67 31.26
C ILE A 12 33.09 -6.69 29.99
N THR A 13 33.36 -7.89 29.48
CA THR A 13 33.94 -8.09 28.16
C THR A 13 32.90 -7.75 27.10
N PHE A 14 33.11 -6.65 26.38
CA PHE A 14 32.40 -6.34 25.15
C PHE A 14 32.77 -7.39 24.08
N ILE A 15 31.92 -8.40 23.91
CA ILE A 15 31.93 -9.24 22.71
C ILE A 15 31.35 -8.37 21.58
N ALA A 16 32.25 -7.70 20.86
CA ALA A 16 31.97 -7.11 19.56
C ALA A 16 31.73 -8.23 18.55
N CYS A 17 30.48 -8.67 18.45
CA CYS A 17 30.03 -9.54 17.36
C CYS A 17 29.83 -8.67 16.11
N LYS A 18 30.89 -8.57 15.30
CA LYS A 18 30.77 -8.15 13.89
C LYS A 18 29.95 -9.20 13.16
N SER A 19 28.66 -8.93 12.97
CA SER A 19 27.85 -9.58 11.96
C SER A 19 27.81 -8.62 10.77
N ASP A 20 28.63 -8.92 9.77
CA ASP A 20 28.54 -8.31 8.45
C ASP A 20 27.17 -8.69 7.85
N LYS A 21 26.20 -7.80 8.01
CA LYS A 21 24.99 -7.82 7.21
C LYS A 21 25.34 -7.25 5.84
N ASN A 22 25.37 -8.12 4.85
CA ASN A 22 25.28 -7.76 3.44
C ASN A 22 24.14 -6.75 3.26
N ASN A 23 24.50 -5.48 3.10
CA ASN A 23 23.64 -4.49 2.48
C ASN A 23 23.65 -4.80 0.98
N GLU A 24 22.80 -5.73 0.57
CA GLU A 24 22.27 -5.68 -0.78
C GLU A 24 21.45 -4.40 -0.87
N ASN A 25 22.10 -3.36 -1.40
CA ASN A 25 21.41 -2.19 -1.93
C ASN A 25 20.47 -2.71 -3.03
N PHE A 26 19.23 -2.98 -2.67
CA PHE A 26 18.15 -3.01 -3.64
C PHE A 26 17.99 -1.58 -4.14
N GLU A 27 18.71 -1.27 -5.22
CA GLU A 27 18.39 -0.14 -6.08
C GLU A 27 16.96 -0.36 -6.59
N VAL A 28 16.01 0.31 -5.94
CA VAL A 28 14.70 0.56 -6.52
C VAL A 28 14.96 1.44 -7.73
N ASN A 29 15.16 0.79 -8.89
CA ASN A 29 15.01 1.43 -10.18
C ASN A 29 13.63 2.08 -10.18
N LYS A 30 13.61 3.40 -9.98
CA LYS A 30 12.47 4.25 -10.26
C LYS A 30 12.29 4.24 -11.76
N THR A 31 11.73 3.16 -12.29
CA THR A 31 11.14 3.21 -13.62
C THR A 31 9.95 4.13 -13.49
N ASN A 32 10.12 5.38 -13.92
CA ASN A 32 9.03 6.31 -14.22
C ASN A 32 8.13 5.61 -15.23
N THR A 33 7.21 4.79 -14.74
CA THR A 33 6.16 4.23 -15.55
C THR A 33 5.11 5.32 -15.58
N GLU A 34 5.26 6.21 -16.57
CA GLU A 34 4.25 7.20 -16.87
C GLU A 34 2.92 6.47 -17.05
N LEU A 35 1.91 6.96 -16.35
CA LEU A 35 0.53 6.53 -16.55
C LEU A 35 0.23 6.72 -18.02
N VAL A 36 0.00 5.61 -18.74
CA VAL A 36 -0.58 5.68 -20.08
C VAL A 36 -2.02 6.14 -19.89
N LEU A 37 -2.20 7.45 -19.83
CA LEU A 37 -3.51 8.06 -19.97
C LEU A 37 -3.98 7.77 -21.40
N PRO A 38 -5.22 7.32 -21.61
CA PRO A 38 -5.74 7.10 -22.95
C PRO A 38 -5.60 8.39 -23.76
N ASN A 39 -4.81 8.33 -24.83
CA ASN A 39 -4.72 9.39 -25.83
C ASN A 39 -5.90 9.22 -26.79
N SER A 40 -7.05 9.85 -26.53
CA SER A 40 -7.98 10.33 -27.56
C SER A 40 -9.22 10.95 -26.92
N ASP A 41 -9.81 11.93 -27.61
CA ASP A 41 -10.96 12.74 -27.20
C ASP A 41 -12.30 11.98 -27.03
N THR A 42 -12.30 10.65 -26.76
CA THR A 42 -13.53 9.83 -26.78
C THR A 42 -13.67 8.73 -25.72
N GLU A 43 -12.65 8.34 -24.95
CA GLU A 43 -12.79 7.28 -23.92
C GLU A 43 -12.68 7.83 -22.50
N ASN A 44 -13.65 7.52 -21.63
CA ASN A 44 -13.54 7.85 -20.20
C ASN A 44 -12.48 6.96 -19.57
N PHE A 45 -11.69 7.51 -18.64
CA PHE A 45 -10.64 6.76 -17.94
C PHE A 45 -11.19 5.49 -17.27
N GLU A 46 -12.39 5.58 -16.70
CA GLU A 46 -13.11 4.49 -16.06
C GLU A 46 -13.36 3.30 -17.00
N ASP A 47 -13.61 3.55 -18.28
CA ASP A 47 -13.89 2.50 -19.28
C ASP A 47 -12.65 1.63 -19.57
N SER A 48 -11.45 2.16 -19.27
CA SER A 48 -10.19 1.43 -19.40
C SER A 48 -9.88 0.50 -18.20
N LEU A 49 -10.69 0.54 -17.14
CA LEU A 49 -10.44 -0.19 -15.90
C LEU A 49 -11.13 -1.57 -15.90
N ILE A 50 -10.38 -2.58 -15.49
CA ILE A 50 -10.86 -3.95 -15.27
C ILE A 50 -11.52 -4.02 -13.87
N ASP A 51 -12.56 -4.84 -13.72
CA ASP A 51 -13.32 -5.01 -12.48
C ASP A 51 -13.75 -3.67 -11.85
N TYR A 52 -14.18 -2.73 -12.70
CA TYR A 52 -14.63 -1.42 -12.25
C TYR A 52 -16.05 -1.50 -11.69
N ARG A 53 -16.18 -1.43 -10.36
CA ARG A 53 -17.46 -1.61 -9.66
C ARG A 53 -17.60 -0.75 -8.41
N ASP A 54 -18.85 -0.57 -8.00
CA ASP A 54 -19.19 0.08 -6.74
C ASP A 54 -18.79 -0.78 -5.55
N ILE A 55 -18.13 -0.16 -4.58
CA ILE A 55 -17.79 -0.75 -3.28
C ILE A 55 -18.40 0.05 -2.13
N ASN A 56 -18.46 1.38 -2.25
CA ASN A 56 -19.05 2.29 -1.26
C ASN A 56 -18.56 2.09 0.17
N GLU A 57 -17.26 1.86 0.34
CA GLU A 57 -16.63 1.61 1.63
C GLU A 57 -15.96 2.87 2.18
N SER A 58 -15.95 3.00 3.51
CA SER A 58 -15.32 4.14 4.19
C SER A 58 -14.19 3.67 5.09
N PHE A 59 -13.02 4.30 4.96
CA PHE A 59 -11.98 4.16 5.98
C PHE A 59 -12.33 4.97 7.24
N LEU A 60 -12.82 6.19 7.03
CA LEU A 60 -13.29 7.14 8.02
C LEU A 60 -14.48 7.91 7.44
N GLU A 61 -15.20 8.66 8.26
CA GLU A 61 -16.39 9.44 7.85
C GLU A 61 -16.12 10.33 6.62
N ASN A 62 -14.97 10.99 6.57
CA ASN A 62 -14.55 11.89 5.49
C ASN A 62 -13.54 11.27 4.51
N TYR A 63 -13.37 9.94 4.54
CA TYR A 63 -12.43 9.24 3.66
C TYR A 63 -13.10 7.99 3.08
N LYS A 64 -13.97 8.22 2.09
CA LYS A 64 -14.80 7.21 1.43
C LYS A 64 -14.26 6.86 0.04
N VAL A 65 -14.27 5.56 -0.25
CA VAL A 65 -13.99 4.98 -1.56
C VAL A 65 -15.29 4.47 -2.15
N GLU A 66 -15.72 5.07 -3.26
CA GLU A 66 -16.98 4.74 -3.90
C GLU A 66 -16.85 3.55 -4.85
N LYS A 67 -15.79 3.55 -5.66
CA LYS A 67 -15.55 2.52 -6.66
C LYS A 67 -14.12 2.01 -6.59
N PHE A 68 -13.96 0.77 -7.01
CA PHE A 68 -12.68 0.11 -7.20
C PHE A 68 -12.55 -0.32 -8.66
N GLY A 69 -11.33 -0.30 -9.17
CA GLY A 69 -10.99 -0.89 -10.45
C GLY A 69 -9.49 -1.17 -10.55
N ILE A 70 -9.12 -1.82 -11.64
CA ILE A 70 -7.76 -2.26 -11.91
C ILE A 70 -7.31 -1.73 -13.27
N GLN A 71 -6.16 -1.07 -13.29
CA GLN A 71 -5.49 -0.71 -14.52
C GLN A 71 -4.42 -1.75 -14.85
N LYS A 72 -4.58 -2.50 -15.94
CA LYS A 72 -3.56 -3.43 -16.43
C LYS A 72 -2.78 -2.78 -17.58
N THR A 73 -1.50 -2.45 -17.35
CA THR A 73 -0.66 -1.83 -18.40
C THR A 73 0.10 -2.89 -19.22
N ASN A 74 0.41 -4.03 -18.62
CA ASN A 74 0.98 -5.22 -19.25
C ASN A 74 0.69 -6.44 -18.35
N ASP A 75 1.25 -7.62 -18.66
CA ASP A 75 0.99 -8.84 -17.89
C ASP A 75 1.44 -8.80 -16.42
N ASN A 76 2.28 -7.84 -16.04
CA ASN A 76 2.87 -7.78 -14.71
C ASN A 76 2.56 -6.48 -13.96
N LEU A 77 2.08 -5.41 -14.60
CA LEU A 77 1.83 -4.13 -13.95
C LEU A 77 0.34 -3.92 -13.71
N ILE A 78 -0.02 -3.94 -12.43
CA ILE A 78 -1.38 -3.78 -11.94
C ILE A 78 -1.46 -2.46 -11.17
N GLY A 79 -2.29 -1.54 -11.66
CA GLY A 79 -2.67 -0.31 -10.97
C GLY A 79 -3.95 -0.55 -10.18
N PHE A 80 -3.88 -0.42 -8.85
CA PHE A 80 -5.07 -0.41 -8.00
C PHE A 80 -5.67 0.98 -8.03
N VAL A 81 -6.91 1.09 -8.52
CA VAL A 81 -7.62 2.35 -8.70
C VAL A 81 -8.78 2.43 -7.73
N PHE A 82 -8.76 3.44 -6.87
CA PHE A 82 -9.81 3.72 -5.89
C PHE A 82 -10.42 5.09 -6.21
N LYS A 83 -11.67 5.11 -6.69
CA LYS A 83 -12.41 6.35 -6.86
C LYS A 83 -12.88 6.83 -5.49
N LEU A 84 -12.48 8.04 -5.12
CA LEU A 84 -12.90 8.69 -3.89
C LEU A 84 -14.23 9.41 -4.10
N ASN A 85 -14.98 9.59 -3.02
CA ASN A 85 -16.10 10.53 -3.01
C ASN A 85 -15.59 11.96 -3.25
N ASP A 86 -16.42 12.78 -3.91
CA ASP A 86 -16.10 14.15 -4.30
C ASP A 86 -15.77 15.07 -3.12
N ASP A 87 -16.35 14.82 -1.94
CA ASP A 87 -16.11 15.62 -0.72
C ASP A 87 -14.78 15.27 -0.04
N THR A 88 -14.11 14.20 -0.47
CA THR A 88 -12.83 13.81 0.14
C THR A 88 -11.77 14.88 -0.11
N LEU A 89 -11.24 15.44 0.98
CA LEU A 89 -10.26 16.51 0.94
C LEU A 89 -8.83 15.96 0.81
N ASN A 90 -7.97 16.70 0.09
CA ASN A 90 -6.58 16.31 -0.09
C ASN A 90 -5.82 16.19 1.24
N GLU A 91 -6.09 17.08 2.20
CA GLU A 91 -5.52 17.01 3.55
C GLU A 91 -5.87 15.72 4.30
N THR A 92 -7.08 15.19 4.09
CA THR A 92 -7.50 13.92 4.67
C THR A 92 -6.67 12.78 4.11
N VAL A 93 -6.50 12.71 2.79
CA VAL A 93 -5.67 11.68 2.14
C VAL A 93 -4.20 11.79 2.55
N LEU A 94 -3.68 13.01 2.68
CA LEU A 94 -2.28 13.25 3.03
C LEU A 94 -1.96 12.96 4.51
N ALA A 95 -2.95 12.93 5.41
CA ALA A 95 -2.77 12.59 6.81
C ALA A 95 -2.44 11.09 7.03
N TYR A 96 -2.76 10.23 6.07
CA TYR A 96 -2.67 8.79 6.23
C TYR A 96 -1.73 8.10 5.23
N SER A 97 -1.23 6.94 5.63
CA SER A 97 -0.66 5.93 4.74
C SER A 97 -1.70 4.83 4.53
N MET A 98 -1.64 4.14 3.40
CA MET A 98 -2.51 3.01 3.08
C MET A 98 -1.68 1.74 2.95
N ALA A 99 -2.21 0.62 3.41
CA ALA A 99 -1.66 -0.70 3.21
C ALA A 99 -2.68 -1.60 2.52
N ILE A 100 -2.16 -2.49 1.68
CA ILE A 100 -2.91 -3.47 0.92
C ILE A 100 -2.35 -4.85 1.23
N LEU A 101 -3.23 -5.79 1.60
CA LEU A 101 -2.92 -7.21 1.68
C LEU A 101 -3.72 -7.95 0.61
N ILE A 102 -3.00 -8.63 -0.27
CA ILE A 102 -3.56 -9.43 -1.35
C ILE A 102 -3.59 -10.88 -0.90
N TYR A 103 -4.77 -11.49 -0.97
CA TYR A 103 -5.00 -12.90 -0.73
C TYR A 103 -5.31 -13.59 -2.05
N ASP A 104 -4.56 -14.64 -2.34
CA ASP A 104 -4.82 -15.56 -3.44
C ASP A 104 -4.41 -16.97 -3.01
N ARG A 105 -5.22 -17.98 -3.34
CA ARG A 105 -5.01 -19.38 -3.01
C ARG A 105 -3.68 -19.97 -3.50
N THR A 106 -3.08 -19.39 -4.53
CA THR A 106 -1.79 -19.81 -5.08
C THR A 106 -0.60 -19.24 -4.30
N LEU A 107 -0.85 -18.26 -3.44
CA LEU A 107 0.17 -17.67 -2.58
C LEU A 107 0.29 -18.44 -1.26
N GLU A 108 1.52 -18.79 -0.87
CA GLU A 108 1.78 -19.35 0.47
C GLU A 108 1.42 -18.37 1.59
N LYS A 109 1.62 -17.06 1.32
CA LYS A 109 1.33 -15.97 2.26
C LYS A 109 0.75 -14.78 1.52
N PRO A 110 -0.11 -13.99 2.18
CA PRO A 110 -0.64 -12.77 1.58
C PRO A 110 0.49 -11.82 1.17
N GLN A 111 0.41 -11.25 -0.01
CA GLN A 111 1.34 -10.20 -0.41
C GLN A 111 0.93 -8.90 0.27
N HIS A 112 1.90 -8.20 0.86
CA HIS A 112 1.65 -6.98 1.62
C HIS A 112 2.53 -5.86 1.10
N PHE A 113 1.92 -4.71 0.85
CA PHE A 113 2.64 -3.47 0.60
C PHE A 113 1.89 -2.28 1.18
N SER A 114 2.63 -1.18 1.36
CA SER A 114 2.08 0.08 1.85
C SER A 114 2.62 1.24 1.03
N PHE A 115 1.83 2.31 0.96
CA PHE A 115 2.13 3.50 0.18
C PHE A 115 1.53 4.74 0.82
N ASN A 116 1.97 5.90 0.35
CA ASN A 116 1.47 7.20 0.78
C ASN A 116 0.53 7.72 -0.30
N PRO A 117 -0.80 7.54 -0.16
CA PRO A 117 -1.73 7.93 -1.20
C PRO A 117 -1.68 9.44 -1.46
N LYS A 118 -2.00 9.78 -2.70
CA LYS A 118 -2.22 11.14 -3.18
C LYS A 118 -3.47 11.13 -4.05
N ILE A 119 -4.24 12.22 -4.02
CA ILE A 119 -5.35 12.40 -4.93
C ILE A 119 -4.78 12.70 -6.33
N LYS A 120 -5.26 11.96 -7.32
CA LYS A 120 -5.12 12.28 -8.73
C LYS A 120 -6.50 12.63 -9.29
N GLU A 121 -6.60 13.80 -9.90
CA GLU A 121 -7.82 14.24 -10.57
C GLU A 121 -7.77 13.81 -12.03
N ILE A 122 -8.83 13.15 -12.50
CA ILE A 122 -9.01 12.77 -13.91
C ILE A 122 -10.44 13.13 -14.27
N GLY A 123 -10.60 14.08 -15.20
CA GLY A 123 -11.88 14.74 -15.42
C GLY A 123 -12.36 15.44 -14.14
N ASN A 124 -13.60 15.19 -13.74
CA ASN A 124 -14.20 15.73 -12.50
C ASN A 124 -14.14 14.73 -11.33
N SER A 125 -13.46 13.60 -11.48
CA SER A 125 -13.40 12.53 -10.49
C SER A 125 -12.06 12.54 -9.75
N LYS A 126 -12.09 12.19 -8.46
CA LYS A 126 -10.91 12.02 -7.61
C LYS A 126 -10.53 10.56 -7.47
N PHE A 127 -9.25 10.24 -7.66
CA PHE A 127 -8.73 8.88 -7.57
C PHE A 127 -7.50 8.77 -6.68
N ILE A 128 -7.32 7.60 -6.08
CA ILE A 128 -6.01 7.10 -5.65
C ILE A 128 -5.61 6.01 -6.62
N ILE A 129 -4.40 6.09 -7.16
CA ILE A 129 -3.85 5.09 -8.08
C ILE A 129 -2.51 4.65 -7.53
N GLU A 130 -2.37 3.36 -7.23
CA GLU A 130 -1.11 2.75 -6.81
C GLU A 130 -0.72 1.63 -7.77
N ASN A 131 0.43 1.77 -8.42
CA ASN A 131 0.94 0.81 -9.38
C ASN A 131 1.88 -0.17 -8.71
N LYS A 132 1.63 -1.47 -8.91
CA LYS A 132 2.46 -2.54 -8.39
C LYS A 132 2.77 -3.58 -9.45
N VAL A 133 4.04 -4.00 -9.49
CA VAL A 133 4.46 -5.13 -10.30
C VAL A 133 4.07 -6.42 -9.56
N LEU A 134 3.16 -7.19 -10.16
CA LEU A 134 2.63 -8.46 -9.69
C LEU A 134 2.75 -9.47 -10.83
N ASN A 135 3.67 -10.42 -10.68
CA ASN A 135 3.99 -11.35 -11.76
C ASN A 135 2.93 -12.45 -11.89
N ASN A 136 2.45 -12.68 -13.12
CA ASN A 136 1.61 -13.83 -13.50
C ASN A 136 0.32 -14.02 -12.68
N MET A 137 -0.27 -12.92 -12.18
CA MET A 137 -1.53 -12.97 -11.44
C MET A 137 -2.71 -12.65 -12.35
N THR A 138 -3.78 -13.45 -12.25
CA THR A 138 -4.98 -13.31 -13.09
C THR A 138 -6.27 -13.15 -12.28
N TYR A 139 -6.16 -13.30 -10.96
CA TYR A 139 -7.24 -13.24 -10.00
C TYR A 139 -6.69 -12.96 -8.60
N PHE A 140 -7.48 -12.31 -7.72
CA PHE A 140 -7.29 -12.31 -6.26
C PHE A 140 -8.57 -12.79 -5.58
N ASP A 141 -8.44 -13.65 -4.56
CA ASP A 141 -9.58 -14.04 -3.72
C ASP A 141 -10.09 -12.82 -2.93
N SER A 142 -9.18 -12.02 -2.39
CA SER A 142 -9.54 -10.75 -1.75
C SER A 142 -8.38 -9.78 -1.60
N LEU A 143 -8.73 -8.52 -1.40
CA LEU A 143 -7.83 -7.43 -1.09
C LEU A 143 -8.30 -6.74 0.19
N ASP A 144 -7.48 -6.81 1.23
CA ASP A 144 -7.68 -6.06 2.46
C ASP A 144 -6.98 -4.72 2.38
N LEU A 145 -7.74 -3.65 2.61
CA LEU A 145 -7.19 -2.32 2.73
C LEU A 145 -7.30 -1.84 4.15
N TYR A 146 -6.29 -1.12 4.61
CA TYR A 146 -6.41 -0.30 5.80
C TYR A 146 -5.56 0.95 5.73
N ILE A 147 -5.95 1.93 6.52
CA ILE A 147 -5.17 3.15 6.72
C ILE A 147 -4.61 3.25 8.13
N TYR A 148 -3.53 4.03 8.26
CA TYR A 148 -2.86 4.33 9.51
C TYR A 148 -2.23 5.72 9.43
N LYS A 149 -1.86 6.32 10.58
CA LYS A 149 -1.23 7.65 10.58
C LYS A 149 0.02 7.63 9.72
N ARG A 150 0.20 8.65 8.88
CA ARG A 150 1.30 8.68 7.92
C ARG A 150 2.66 8.46 8.61
N ARG A 151 3.38 7.44 8.15
CA ARG A 151 4.69 7.00 8.69
C ARG A 151 4.68 6.59 10.18
N ASP A 152 3.53 6.27 10.77
CA ASP A 152 3.43 5.92 12.20
C ASP A 152 2.48 4.74 12.46
N TYR A 153 2.71 3.60 11.79
CA TYR A 153 1.91 2.39 12.02
C TYR A 153 2.07 1.85 13.46
N LYS A 154 3.28 1.93 14.02
CA LYS A 154 3.60 1.34 15.33
C LYS A 154 2.73 1.93 16.44
N SER A 155 2.48 3.23 16.40
CA SER A 155 1.68 3.91 17.41
C SER A 155 0.20 3.94 17.07
N SER A 156 -0.15 4.13 15.80
CA SER A 156 -1.55 4.31 15.39
C SER A 156 -2.32 3.02 15.14
N GLY A 157 -1.64 1.92 14.81
CA GLY A 157 -2.30 0.69 14.37
C GLY A 157 -3.16 0.90 13.13
N LYS A 158 -4.19 0.06 12.96
CA LYS A 158 -5.21 0.23 11.91
C LYS A 158 -6.27 1.21 12.39
N LEU A 159 -6.55 2.24 11.60
CA LEU A 159 -7.56 3.25 11.94
C LEU A 159 -8.90 3.03 11.22
N GLY A 160 -8.85 2.40 10.05
CA GLY A 160 -10.00 2.09 9.22
C GLY A 160 -9.62 1.04 8.20
N SER A 161 -10.55 0.16 7.83
CA SER A 161 -10.28 -0.94 6.93
C SER A 161 -11.53 -1.48 6.27
N PHE A 162 -11.39 -2.02 5.06
CA PHE A 162 -12.42 -2.79 4.39
C PHE A 162 -11.77 -3.87 3.51
N ARG A 163 -12.59 -4.80 3.02
CA ARG A 163 -12.16 -5.92 2.18
C ARG A 163 -12.94 -5.92 0.87
N ILE A 164 -12.24 -5.99 -0.25
CA ILE A 164 -12.80 -6.25 -1.56
C ILE A 164 -12.59 -7.73 -1.87
N ARG A 165 -13.59 -8.43 -2.40
CA ARG A 165 -13.54 -9.87 -2.68
C ARG A 165 -13.73 -10.15 -4.17
N ASP A 166 -13.24 -11.31 -4.61
CA ASP A 166 -13.48 -11.86 -5.93
C ASP A 166 -13.07 -10.87 -7.03
N ILE A 167 -11.77 -10.60 -7.14
CA ILE A 167 -11.22 -9.60 -8.07
C ILE A 167 -10.63 -10.31 -9.28
N LEU A 168 -11.15 -10.01 -10.48
CA LEU A 168 -10.79 -10.64 -11.74
C LEU A 168 -9.93 -9.69 -12.60
N PHE A 169 -8.81 -10.17 -13.16
CA PHE A 169 -7.95 -9.42 -14.09
C PHE A 169 -8.03 -9.91 -15.54
N LYS A 170 -9.01 -10.76 -15.85
CA LYS A 170 -9.23 -11.42 -17.14
C LYS A 170 -10.64 -11.21 -17.63
#